data_AF-A0A3B4H8M4-F1
#
_entry.id   AF-A0A3B4H8M4-F1
#
_cell.length_a   1.000
_cell.length_b   1.000
_cell.length_c   1.000
_cell.angle_alpha   90.00
_cell.angle_beta   90.00
_cell.angle_gamma   90.00
#
_symmetry.space_group_name_H-M   'P 1'
#
loop_
_entity.id
_entity.type
_entity.pdbx_description
1 polymer ?
#
loop_
_entity_poly.entity_id
_entity_poly.type
_entity_poly.pdbx_seq_one_letter_code
_entity_poly.pdbx_strand_id
1 'polypeptide(L)'
;VTILQFLSSFSKLLHFEKRTTQDPLKKLTARALMTLLACSPTAQNYAVKAGLIDTCVEQLKQTHTQLHLESVRPSKASHRKKVIKLTVEILRSALYCNDECKVVATDAHLTQALNALWPWLLLDDATMEAVLELLCVYTANCTTACSSLCGSGPGLVPGSKSSSTSSLMHSVMKLASALAPDNSIIQNLAFSLLANLVMSRDCRCLLQKNNFLQAFLSVPVPKAAGVKATSVSSGWSLLGLWLRLLASLSFTEDGQQSILRLTGALELLADLAPHRRHALLTLQNLCFCPANKSHVIANDKAMKVLLSCLESKVMETRCMGASAIWALLHNNQRVQTHTHPSTKTFILVLLWLVFDNQEHMNTYLLECLENISQLLNT
;
A
#
# COMPACT_ATOMS: atom_id res chain seq x y z
N VAL A 1 -21.64 -13.73 27.01
CA VAL A 1 -22.10 -15.12 26.79
C VAL A 1 -22.70 -15.31 25.40
N THR A 2 -23.62 -14.45 24.94
CA THR A 2 -24.32 -14.59 23.64
C THR A 2 -23.42 -14.50 22.40
N ILE A 3 -22.46 -13.57 22.37
CA ILE A 3 -21.51 -13.42 21.23
C ILE A 3 -20.52 -14.60 21.17
N LEU A 4 -20.01 -15.06 22.31
CA LEU A 4 -19.11 -16.23 22.37
C LEU A 4 -19.81 -17.52 21.91
N GLN A 5 -21.06 -17.75 22.34
CA GLN A 5 -21.85 -18.89 21.87
C GLN A 5 -22.17 -18.78 20.38
N PHE A 6 -22.46 -17.58 19.88
CA PHE A 6 -22.68 -17.34 18.44
C PHE A 6 -21.40 -17.62 17.63
N LEU A 7 -20.24 -17.09 18.04
CA LEU A 7 -18.95 -17.31 17.38
C LEU A 7 -18.49 -18.78 17.44
N SER A 8 -18.67 -19.44 18.58
CA SER A 8 -18.37 -20.87 18.74
C SER A 8 -19.29 -21.74 17.87
N SER A 9 -20.59 -21.41 17.82
CA SER A 9 -21.54 -22.09 16.93
C SER A 9 -21.23 -21.84 15.46
N PHE A 10 -20.72 -20.65 15.13
CA PHE A 10 -20.32 -20.29 13.77
C PHE A 10 -19.03 -21.00 13.33
N SER A 11 -18.03 -21.12 14.22
CA SER A 11 -16.83 -21.94 13.99
C SER A 11 -17.19 -23.41 13.70
N LYS A 12 -18.16 -23.97 14.46
CA LYS A 12 -18.72 -25.30 14.19
C LYS A 12 -19.46 -25.38 12.84
N LEU A 13 -20.07 -24.28 12.41
CA LEU A 13 -20.78 -24.14 11.14
C LEU A 13 -19.83 -24.11 9.93
N LEU A 14 -18.64 -23.52 10.08
CA LEU A 14 -17.55 -23.56 9.10
C LEU A 14 -17.03 -24.99 8.87
N HIS A 15 -16.97 -25.82 9.92
CA HIS A 15 -16.55 -27.21 9.82
C HIS A 15 -17.60 -28.17 9.22
N PHE A 16 -18.86 -27.74 9.07
CA PHE A 16 -19.95 -28.63 8.67
C PHE A 16 -20.05 -28.77 7.14
N GLU A 17 -19.11 -29.50 6.55
CA GLU A 17 -19.03 -29.85 5.11
C GLU A 17 -20.26 -30.63 4.58
N LYS A 18 -21.13 -31.16 5.45
CA LYS A 18 -22.19 -32.11 5.03
C LYS A 18 -23.55 -31.51 4.68
N ARG A 19 -23.76 -30.18 4.79
CA ARG A 19 -25.03 -29.54 4.35
C ARG A 19 -24.76 -28.45 3.33
N THR A 20 -25.45 -28.58 2.20
CA THR A 20 -25.46 -27.69 1.04
C THR A 20 -25.25 -26.23 1.42
N THR A 21 -24.21 -25.62 0.86
CA THR A 21 -23.90 -24.17 0.97
C THR A 21 -24.96 -23.26 0.35
N GLN A 22 -26.07 -23.82 -0.13
CA GLN A 22 -27.27 -23.09 -0.53
C GLN A 22 -28.21 -22.81 0.64
N ASP A 23 -27.84 -23.14 1.87
CA ASP A 23 -28.64 -22.73 3.03
C ASP A 23 -28.63 -21.19 3.15
N PRO A 24 -29.77 -20.51 2.87
CA PRO A 24 -29.85 -19.05 2.91
C PRO A 24 -29.54 -18.52 4.32
N LEU A 25 -29.80 -19.31 5.36
CA LEU A 25 -29.50 -18.94 6.73
C LEU A 25 -28.00 -18.84 6.97
N LYS A 26 -27.20 -19.80 6.46
CA LYS A 26 -25.72 -19.74 6.59
C LYS A 26 -25.14 -18.46 6.00
N LYS A 27 -25.62 -18.05 4.83
CA LYS A 27 -25.17 -16.82 4.15
C LYS A 27 -25.56 -15.56 4.92
N LEU A 28 -26.78 -15.52 5.45
CA LEU A 28 -27.26 -14.40 6.27
C LEU A 28 -26.50 -14.31 7.60
N THR A 29 -26.28 -15.44 8.27
CA THR A 29 -25.49 -15.52 9.51
C THR A 29 -24.06 -15.06 9.28
N ALA A 30 -23.41 -15.52 8.20
CA ALA A 30 -22.06 -15.08 7.87
C ALA A 30 -21.99 -13.58 7.60
N ARG A 31 -22.97 -13.01 6.88
CA ARG A 31 -23.06 -11.56 6.67
C ARG A 31 -23.24 -10.78 7.96
N ALA A 32 -24.15 -11.21 8.82
CA ALA A 32 -24.36 -10.58 10.13
C ALA A 32 -23.09 -10.62 10.98
N LEU A 33 -22.39 -11.76 10.98
CA LEU A 33 -21.11 -11.90 11.66
C LEU A 33 -20.04 -10.96 11.08
N MET A 34 -19.89 -10.92 9.76
CA MET A 34 -18.92 -10.05 9.09
C MET A 34 -19.16 -8.58 9.41
N THR A 35 -20.41 -8.13 9.43
CA THR A 35 -20.77 -6.77 9.82
C THR A 35 -20.41 -6.51 11.28
N LEU A 36 -20.77 -7.43 12.20
CA LEU A 36 -20.46 -7.32 13.62
C LEU A 36 -18.94 -7.24 13.88
N LEU A 37 -18.15 -8.09 13.20
CA LEU A 37 -16.70 -8.08 13.30
C LEU A 37 -16.10 -6.77 12.75
N ALA A 38 -16.61 -6.26 11.63
CA ALA A 38 -16.09 -5.04 11.02
C ALA A 38 -16.37 -3.76 11.84
N CYS A 39 -17.42 -3.74 12.67
CA CYS A 39 -17.81 -2.55 13.44
C CYS A 39 -17.57 -2.65 14.95
N SER A 40 -17.14 -3.80 15.49
CA SER A 40 -16.98 -4.00 16.94
C SER A 40 -15.62 -4.62 17.30
N PRO A 41 -14.70 -3.82 17.86
CA PRO A 41 -13.44 -4.32 18.42
C PRO A 41 -13.65 -5.40 19.48
N THR A 42 -14.69 -5.24 20.31
CA THR A 42 -15.07 -6.26 21.31
C THR A 42 -15.42 -7.59 20.67
N ALA A 43 -16.16 -7.59 19.56
CA ALA A 43 -16.49 -8.83 18.83
C ALA A 43 -15.25 -9.47 18.20
N GLN A 44 -14.32 -8.68 17.67
CA GLN A 44 -13.03 -9.15 17.16
C GLN A 44 -12.20 -9.80 18.26
N ASN A 45 -12.11 -9.18 19.45
CA ASN A 45 -11.39 -9.75 20.60
C ASN A 45 -12.01 -11.07 21.08
N TYR A 46 -13.34 -11.19 21.04
CA TYR A 46 -14.01 -12.47 21.30
C TYR A 46 -13.76 -13.50 20.20
N ALA A 47 -13.64 -13.09 18.94
CA ALA A 47 -13.30 -13.97 17.83
C ALA A 47 -11.89 -14.56 17.97
N VAL A 48 -10.92 -13.76 18.42
CA VAL A 48 -9.58 -14.23 18.78
C VAL A 48 -9.66 -15.27 19.90
N LYS A 49 -10.33 -14.95 21.01
CA LYS A 49 -10.48 -15.87 22.16
C LYS A 49 -11.19 -17.18 21.79
N ALA A 50 -12.10 -17.13 20.82
CA ALA A 50 -12.82 -18.29 20.30
C ALA A 50 -12.02 -19.10 19.26
N GLY A 51 -10.79 -18.69 18.91
CA GLY A 51 -9.96 -19.34 17.89
C GLY A 51 -10.54 -19.24 16.48
N LEU A 52 -11.36 -18.22 16.19
CA LEU A 52 -12.01 -18.08 14.88
C LEU A 52 -10.97 -17.89 13.77
N ILE A 53 -9.94 -17.07 14.01
CA ILE A 53 -8.90 -16.77 13.03
C ILE A 53 -8.12 -18.03 12.70
N ASP A 54 -7.65 -18.76 13.72
CA ASP A 54 -6.96 -20.05 13.58
C ASP A 54 -7.81 -21.05 12.80
N THR A 55 -9.09 -21.16 13.15
CA THR A 55 -10.05 -22.03 12.46
C THR A 55 -10.17 -21.67 10.98
N CYS A 56 -10.31 -20.37 10.67
CA CYS A 56 -10.42 -19.90 9.28
C CYS A 56 -9.15 -20.19 8.49
N VAL A 57 -7.96 -19.96 9.06
CA VAL A 57 -6.69 -20.25 8.39
C VAL A 57 -6.51 -21.76 8.18
N GLU A 58 -6.90 -22.57 9.16
CA GLU A 58 -6.88 -24.04 9.05
C GLU A 58 -7.85 -24.54 7.99
N GLN A 59 -9.05 -23.92 7.86
CA GLN A 59 -9.98 -24.21 6.76
C GLN A 59 -9.37 -23.92 5.39
N LEU A 60 -8.57 -22.87 5.24
CA LEU A 60 -7.85 -22.59 3.98
C LEU A 60 -6.82 -23.69 3.68
N LYS A 61 -6.04 -24.12 4.69
CA LYS A 61 -5.07 -25.22 4.55
C LYS A 61 -5.73 -26.54 4.18
N GLN A 62 -6.83 -26.89 4.84
CA GLN A 62 -7.63 -28.08 4.53
C GLN A 62 -8.25 -28.03 3.14
N THR A 63 -8.76 -26.86 2.72
CA THR A 63 -9.28 -26.70 1.37
C THR A 63 -8.18 -26.87 0.31
N HIS A 64 -6.97 -26.39 0.58
CA HIS A 64 -5.82 -26.61 -0.29
C HIS A 64 -5.48 -28.10 -0.45
N THR A 65 -5.37 -28.86 0.65
CA THR A 65 -5.05 -30.30 0.58
C THR A 65 -6.13 -31.08 -0.16
N GLN A 66 -7.40 -30.72 0.04
CA GLN A 66 -8.52 -31.32 -0.69
C GLN A 66 -8.49 -31.00 -2.18
N LEU A 67 -8.25 -29.74 -2.57
CA LEU A 67 -8.12 -29.33 -3.97
C LEU A 67 -6.96 -30.05 -4.68
N HIS A 68 -5.85 -30.26 -3.97
CA HIS A 68 -4.71 -31.00 -4.50
C HIS A 68 -5.05 -32.48 -4.76
N LEU A 69 -5.86 -33.10 -3.89
CA LEU A 69 -6.30 -34.49 -4.05
C LEU A 69 -7.43 -34.67 -5.08
N GLU A 70 -8.29 -33.66 -5.26
CA GLU A 70 -9.49 -33.72 -6.11
C GLU A 70 -9.28 -33.23 -7.56
N SER A 71 -8.03 -33.07 -8.01
CA SER A 71 -7.66 -32.61 -9.38
C SER A 71 -8.25 -33.44 -10.54
N VAL A 72 -8.95 -34.54 -10.23
CA VAL A 72 -9.61 -35.47 -11.16
C VAL A 72 -11.12 -35.18 -11.36
N ARG A 73 -11.78 -34.30 -10.57
CA ARG A 73 -13.25 -34.07 -10.66
C ARG A 73 -13.67 -32.58 -10.65
N PRO A 74 -14.11 -31.99 -11.78
CA PRO A 74 -14.38 -30.54 -11.91
C PRO A 74 -15.51 -29.97 -11.05
N SER A 75 -16.58 -30.75 -10.76
CA SER A 75 -17.78 -30.21 -10.11
C SER A 75 -17.56 -29.81 -8.64
N LYS A 76 -16.65 -30.46 -7.94
CA LYS A 76 -16.32 -30.16 -6.54
C LYS A 76 -15.45 -28.92 -6.39
N ALA A 77 -14.58 -28.64 -7.37
CA ALA A 77 -13.69 -27.48 -7.34
C ALA A 77 -14.45 -26.14 -7.24
N SER A 78 -15.60 -26.01 -7.92
CA SER A 78 -16.45 -24.81 -7.84
C SER A 78 -17.00 -24.56 -6.43
N HIS A 79 -17.38 -25.63 -5.72
CA HIS A 79 -17.85 -25.53 -4.34
C HIS A 79 -16.74 -25.05 -3.39
N ARG A 80 -15.53 -25.59 -3.55
CA ARG A 80 -14.37 -25.21 -2.74
C ARG A 80 -13.98 -23.74 -2.92
N LYS A 81 -14.06 -23.20 -4.14
CA LYS A 81 -13.85 -21.76 -4.40
C LYS A 81 -14.80 -20.87 -3.57
N LYS A 82 -16.08 -21.25 -3.47
CA LYS A 82 -17.06 -20.51 -2.63
C LYS A 82 -16.73 -20.56 -1.14
N VAL A 83 -16.21 -21.70 -0.66
CA VAL A 83 -15.74 -21.84 0.74
C VAL A 83 -14.53 -20.92 0.99
N ILE A 84 -13.54 -20.94 0.10
CA ILE A 84 -12.36 -20.05 0.19
C ILE A 84 -12.80 -18.59 0.27
N LYS A 85 -13.65 -18.15 -0.66
CA LYS A 85 -14.15 -16.77 -0.71
C LYS A 85 -14.83 -16.37 0.60
N LEU A 86 -15.75 -17.18 1.11
CA LEU A 86 -16.44 -16.89 2.37
C LEU A 86 -15.48 -16.80 3.56
N THR A 87 -14.55 -17.75 3.68
CA THR A 87 -13.55 -17.77 4.77
C THR A 87 -12.65 -16.54 4.72
N VAL A 88 -12.23 -16.13 3.53
CA VAL A 88 -11.41 -14.94 3.30
C VAL A 88 -12.19 -13.65 3.65
N GLU A 89 -13.47 -13.57 3.29
CA GLU A 89 -14.32 -12.41 3.64
C GLU A 89 -14.53 -12.29 5.15
N ILE A 90 -14.71 -13.41 5.86
CA ILE A 90 -14.80 -13.45 7.34
C ILE A 90 -13.48 -12.99 7.96
N LEU A 91 -12.35 -13.53 7.51
CA LEU A 91 -11.03 -13.10 7.95
C LEU A 91 -10.85 -11.60 7.74
N ARG A 92 -11.20 -11.08 6.55
CA ARG A 92 -11.06 -9.65 6.23
C ARG A 92 -11.82 -8.78 7.22
N SER A 93 -13.05 -9.14 7.57
CA SER A 93 -13.83 -8.45 8.60
C SER A 93 -13.23 -8.57 10.02
N ALA A 94 -12.68 -9.73 10.37
CA ALA A 94 -12.01 -9.94 11.66
C ALA A 94 -10.73 -9.12 11.80
N LEU A 95 -9.98 -8.93 10.70
CA LEU A 95 -8.70 -8.22 10.68
C LEU A 95 -8.84 -6.70 10.53
N TYR A 96 -10.03 -6.21 10.16
CA TYR A 96 -10.25 -4.81 9.83
C TYR A 96 -9.96 -3.88 11.02
N CYS A 97 -8.99 -2.97 10.85
CA CYS A 97 -8.55 -2.02 11.86
C CYS A 97 -8.17 -2.63 13.23
N ASN A 98 -7.74 -3.90 13.26
CA ASN A 98 -7.36 -4.59 14.50
C ASN A 98 -6.00 -5.28 14.37
N ASP A 99 -4.98 -4.72 15.03
CA ASP A 99 -3.61 -5.21 14.91
C ASP A 99 -3.37 -6.54 15.66
N GLU A 100 -4.07 -6.78 16.77
CA GLU A 100 -4.00 -8.05 17.50
C GLU A 100 -4.50 -9.20 16.61
N CYS A 101 -5.65 -9.03 15.94
CA CYS A 101 -6.16 -10.01 15.00
C CYS A 101 -5.20 -10.28 13.83
N LYS A 102 -4.51 -9.25 13.31
CA LYS A 102 -3.51 -9.41 12.23
C LYS A 102 -2.29 -10.20 12.72
N VAL A 103 -1.84 -9.97 13.95
CA VAL A 103 -0.74 -10.76 14.54
C VAL A 103 -1.16 -12.22 14.67
N VAL A 104 -2.34 -12.50 15.22
CA VAL A 104 -2.88 -13.88 15.33
C VAL A 104 -2.98 -14.57 13.96
N ALA A 105 -3.43 -13.86 12.93
CA ALA A 105 -3.45 -14.42 11.57
C ALA A 105 -2.05 -14.71 11.02
N THR A 106 -1.05 -13.91 11.42
CA THR A 106 0.35 -14.16 11.06
C THR A 106 0.88 -15.42 11.73
N ASP A 107 0.61 -15.58 13.03
CA ASP A 107 1.01 -16.73 13.83
C ASP A 107 0.32 -18.02 13.35
N ALA A 108 -0.93 -17.92 12.88
CA ALA A 108 -1.65 -19.02 12.24
C ALA A 108 -1.11 -19.39 10.84
N HIS A 109 -0.12 -18.65 10.32
CA HIS A 109 0.50 -18.81 9.00
C HIS A 109 -0.44 -18.55 7.81
N LEU A 110 -1.25 -17.48 7.89
CA LEU A 110 -2.17 -17.07 6.81
C LEU A 110 -1.45 -16.92 5.45
N THR A 111 -0.30 -16.24 5.42
CA THR A 111 0.50 -16.04 4.19
C THR A 111 0.84 -17.36 3.51
N GLN A 112 1.26 -18.37 4.28
CA GLN A 112 1.64 -19.67 3.72
C GLN A 112 0.43 -20.40 3.14
N ALA A 113 -0.73 -20.34 3.83
CA ALA A 113 -1.96 -20.93 3.34
C ALA A 113 -2.42 -20.29 2.02
N LEU A 114 -2.36 -18.96 1.92
CA LEU A 114 -2.72 -18.23 0.70
C LEU A 114 -1.73 -18.47 -0.43
N ASN A 115 -0.43 -18.59 -0.14
CA ASN A 115 0.58 -18.92 -1.13
C ASN A 115 0.33 -20.31 -1.75
N ALA A 116 -0.02 -21.30 -0.93
CA ALA A 116 -0.36 -22.64 -1.40
C ALA A 116 -1.63 -22.65 -2.27
N LEU A 117 -2.63 -21.84 -1.92
CA LEU A 117 -3.87 -21.71 -2.70
C LEU A 117 -3.70 -20.90 -3.99
N TRP A 118 -2.62 -20.14 -4.14
CA TRP A 118 -2.46 -19.14 -5.21
C TRP A 118 -2.75 -19.64 -6.63
N PRO A 119 -2.29 -20.83 -7.07
CA PRO A 119 -2.61 -21.34 -8.40
C PRO A 119 -4.11 -21.51 -8.65
N TRP A 120 -4.87 -21.86 -7.61
CA TRP A 120 -6.33 -22.02 -7.68
C TRP A 120 -7.07 -20.69 -7.69
N LEU A 121 -6.52 -19.68 -7.02
CA LEU A 121 -7.06 -18.32 -7.00
C LEU A 121 -7.00 -17.68 -8.39
N LEU A 122 -5.94 -17.94 -9.16
CA LEU A 122 -5.79 -17.46 -10.54
C LEU A 122 -6.88 -17.99 -11.49
N LEU A 123 -7.65 -19.01 -11.09
CA LEU A 123 -8.74 -19.59 -11.88
C LEU A 123 -10.11 -18.98 -11.56
N ASP A 124 -10.20 -18.00 -10.66
CA ASP A 124 -11.46 -17.38 -10.24
C ASP A 124 -11.26 -15.93 -9.76
N ASP A 125 -11.54 -14.97 -10.64
CA ASP A 125 -11.35 -13.54 -10.37
C ASP A 125 -12.08 -13.08 -9.10
N ALA A 126 -13.32 -13.53 -8.90
CA ALA A 126 -14.13 -13.14 -7.76
C ALA A 126 -13.57 -13.61 -6.40
N THR A 127 -12.83 -14.72 -6.38
CA THR A 127 -12.11 -15.20 -5.19
C THR A 127 -10.74 -14.52 -5.07
N MET A 128 -10.04 -14.29 -6.19
CA MET A 128 -8.78 -13.53 -6.21
C MET A 128 -8.97 -12.12 -5.66
N GLU A 129 -10.02 -11.42 -6.08
CA GLU A 129 -10.39 -10.10 -5.55
C GLU A 129 -10.55 -10.13 -4.03
N ALA A 130 -11.35 -11.07 -3.50
CA ALA A 130 -11.56 -11.21 -2.06
C ALA A 130 -10.24 -11.48 -1.31
N VAL A 131 -9.35 -12.29 -1.88
CA VAL A 131 -8.03 -12.56 -1.29
C VAL A 131 -7.14 -11.32 -1.30
N LEU A 132 -7.10 -10.56 -2.39
CA LEU A 132 -6.32 -9.34 -2.44
C LEU A 132 -6.88 -8.25 -1.52
N GLU A 133 -8.19 -8.15 -1.35
CA GLU A 133 -8.81 -7.28 -0.34
C GLU A 133 -8.41 -7.69 1.08
N LEU A 134 -8.46 -8.99 1.40
CA LEU A 134 -7.97 -9.52 2.68
C LEU A 134 -6.50 -9.14 2.88
N LEU A 135 -5.65 -9.35 1.88
CA LEU A 135 -4.22 -9.02 1.98
C LEU A 135 -3.99 -7.52 2.16
N CYS A 136 -4.79 -6.66 1.53
CA CYS A 136 -4.74 -5.21 1.77
C CYS A 136 -5.08 -4.88 3.23
N VAL A 137 -6.14 -5.47 3.79
CA VAL A 137 -6.52 -5.26 5.21
C VAL A 137 -5.47 -5.82 6.17
N TYR A 138 -4.97 -7.02 5.88
CA TYR A 138 -3.96 -7.72 6.67
C TYR A 138 -2.66 -6.92 6.78
N THR A 139 -2.23 -6.28 5.68
CA THR A 139 -0.96 -5.54 5.61
C THR A 139 -1.08 -4.07 5.99
N ALA A 140 -2.29 -3.51 6.02
CA ALA A 140 -2.50 -2.10 6.36
C ALA A 140 -1.97 -1.78 7.77
N ASN A 141 -1.00 -0.87 7.86
CA ASN A 141 -0.34 -0.41 9.09
C ASN A 141 0.23 -1.54 9.98
N CYS A 142 0.53 -2.71 9.42
CA CYS A 142 1.04 -3.86 10.18
C CYS A 142 2.36 -4.38 9.57
N THR A 143 3.48 -3.99 10.17
CA THR A 143 4.83 -4.34 9.69
C THR A 143 5.11 -5.85 9.77
N THR A 144 4.58 -6.53 10.79
CA THR A 144 4.69 -7.99 10.95
C THR A 144 4.01 -8.72 9.79
N ALA A 145 2.79 -8.31 9.44
CA ALA A 145 2.05 -8.86 8.30
C ALA A 145 2.75 -8.58 6.96
N CYS A 146 3.25 -7.36 6.76
CA CYS A 146 4.03 -7.02 5.56
C CYS A 146 5.28 -7.90 5.42
N SER A 147 6.01 -8.09 6.51
CA SER A 147 7.24 -8.89 6.51
C SER A 147 6.95 -10.38 6.30
N SER A 148 5.85 -10.90 6.89
CA SER A 148 5.37 -12.27 6.64
C SER A 148 5.13 -12.52 5.15
N LEU A 149 4.48 -11.57 4.44
CA LEU A 149 4.20 -11.69 3.01
C LEU A 149 5.44 -11.60 2.12
N CYS A 150 6.43 -10.82 2.54
CA CYS A 150 7.68 -10.59 1.79
C CYS A 150 8.72 -11.67 2.07
N GLY A 151 8.65 -12.31 3.24
CA GLY A 151 9.54 -13.39 3.63
C GLY A 151 9.35 -14.64 2.78
N SER A 152 10.45 -15.37 2.61
CA SER A 152 10.36 -16.81 2.33
C SER A 152 10.19 -17.49 3.69
N GLY A 153 9.23 -18.40 3.85
CA GLY A 153 8.73 -18.88 5.15
C GLY A 153 9.81 -19.31 6.17
N PRO A 154 9.43 -19.43 7.46
CA PRO A 154 10.36 -19.80 8.52
C PRO A 154 10.93 -21.20 8.23
N GLY A 155 12.21 -21.28 7.90
CA GLY A 155 12.87 -22.52 7.49
C GLY A 155 14.07 -22.37 6.57
N LEU A 156 14.33 -21.17 6.02
CA LEU A 156 15.53 -20.94 5.22
C LEU A 156 16.70 -20.49 6.09
N VAL A 157 17.63 -21.41 6.30
CA VAL A 157 18.96 -21.16 6.85
C VAL A 157 19.64 -20.01 6.08
N PRO A 158 20.26 -19.02 6.75
CA PRO A 158 21.03 -17.98 6.07
C PRO A 158 22.16 -18.65 5.25
N GLY A 159 22.08 -18.57 3.92
CA GLY A 159 23.08 -19.15 3.01
C GLY A 159 22.57 -20.26 2.08
N SER A 160 21.32 -20.71 2.24
CA SER A 160 20.67 -21.60 1.26
C SER A 160 20.30 -20.80 0.00
N LYS A 161 20.92 -21.13 -1.14
CA LYS A 161 20.44 -20.71 -2.47
C LYS A 161 19.11 -21.43 -2.74
N SER A 162 18.01 -20.91 -2.20
CA SER A 162 16.69 -21.47 -2.47
C SER A 162 16.32 -21.24 -3.92
N SER A 163 16.20 -22.33 -4.68
CA SER A 163 15.59 -22.38 -5.99
C SER A 163 14.18 -21.79 -5.95
N SER A 164 13.99 -20.64 -6.60
CA SER A 164 12.83 -20.26 -7.44
C SER A 164 11.42 -20.82 -7.13
N THR A 165 11.02 -21.01 -5.87
CA THR A 165 9.60 -21.09 -5.53
C THR A 165 9.09 -19.66 -5.39
N SER A 166 8.32 -19.19 -6.37
CA SER A 166 7.74 -17.84 -6.39
C SER A 166 7.07 -17.54 -5.05
N SER A 167 7.64 -16.60 -4.29
CA SER A 167 6.96 -16.14 -3.08
C SER A 167 5.66 -15.44 -3.45
N LEU A 168 4.72 -15.38 -2.52
CA LEU A 168 3.45 -14.68 -2.70
C LEU A 168 3.65 -13.25 -3.21
N MET A 169 4.71 -12.58 -2.73
CA MET A 169 5.14 -11.27 -3.23
C MET A 169 5.48 -11.26 -4.73
N HIS A 170 6.20 -12.26 -5.26
CA HIS A 170 6.49 -12.34 -6.70
C HIS A 170 5.22 -12.51 -7.52
N SER A 171 4.27 -13.29 -7.00
CA SER A 171 2.97 -13.44 -7.63
C SER A 171 2.16 -12.14 -7.65
N VAL A 172 2.19 -11.35 -6.57
CA VAL A 172 1.55 -10.02 -6.50
C VAL A 172 2.22 -9.04 -7.47
N MET A 173 3.56 -9.02 -7.54
CA MET A 173 4.28 -8.20 -8.53
C MET A 173 3.86 -8.57 -9.96
N LYS A 174 3.72 -9.87 -10.27
CA LYS A 174 3.26 -10.32 -11.58
C LYS A 174 1.84 -9.86 -11.90
N LEU A 175 0.91 -9.87 -10.92
CA LEU A 175 -0.44 -9.35 -11.10
C LEU A 175 -0.44 -7.83 -11.35
N ALA A 176 0.39 -7.07 -10.63
CA ALA A 176 0.51 -5.62 -10.81
C ALA A 176 1.07 -5.28 -12.20
N SER A 177 2.06 -6.03 -12.68
CA SER A 177 2.70 -5.84 -13.99
C SER A 177 1.95 -6.46 -15.17
N ALA A 178 0.80 -7.11 -14.94
CA ALA A 178 0.06 -7.75 -16.02
C ALA A 178 -0.42 -6.71 -17.06
N LEU A 179 -0.18 -7.01 -18.35
CA LEU A 179 -0.71 -6.24 -19.47
C LEU A 179 -2.20 -6.58 -19.65
N ALA A 180 -3.06 -6.03 -18.79
CA ALA A 180 -4.50 -6.13 -18.95
C ALA A 180 -5.02 -4.97 -19.84
N PRO A 181 -6.01 -5.19 -20.72
CA PRO A 181 -6.53 -4.15 -21.61
C PRO A 181 -7.11 -2.92 -20.90
N ASP A 182 -7.43 -2.99 -19.61
CA ASP A 182 -7.88 -1.88 -18.78
C ASP A 182 -7.58 -2.22 -17.31
N ASN A 183 -7.46 -1.20 -16.44
CA ASN A 183 -7.14 -1.30 -15.00
C ASN A 183 -8.10 -2.21 -14.23
N SER A 184 -7.85 -3.52 -14.25
CA SER A 184 -8.72 -4.50 -13.61
C SER A 184 -8.74 -4.29 -12.08
N ILE A 185 -9.84 -4.68 -11.44
CA ILE A 185 -9.97 -4.61 -9.97
C ILE A 185 -8.80 -5.37 -9.31
N ILE A 186 -8.41 -6.51 -9.87
CA ILE A 186 -7.25 -7.30 -9.44
C ILE A 186 -5.95 -6.48 -9.51
N GLN A 187 -5.70 -5.77 -10.61
CA GLN A 187 -4.51 -4.92 -10.73
C GLN A 187 -4.54 -3.77 -9.73
N ASN A 188 -5.68 -3.11 -9.54
CA ASN A 188 -5.86 -2.03 -8.54
C ASN A 188 -5.56 -2.53 -7.12
N LEU A 189 -6.07 -3.70 -6.75
CA LEU A 189 -5.84 -4.30 -5.45
C LEU A 189 -4.38 -4.77 -5.30
N ALA A 190 -3.75 -5.30 -6.34
CA ALA A 190 -2.34 -5.66 -6.31
C ALA A 190 -1.45 -4.43 -6.06
N PHE A 191 -1.71 -3.30 -6.73
CA PHE A 191 -1.00 -2.04 -6.44
C PHE A 191 -1.28 -1.49 -5.04
N SER A 192 -2.52 -1.60 -4.57
CA SER A 192 -2.89 -1.18 -3.20
C SER A 192 -2.15 -2.01 -2.16
N LEU A 193 -2.04 -3.31 -2.38
CA LEU A 193 -1.26 -4.22 -1.55
C LEU A 193 0.24 -3.86 -1.59
N LEU A 194 0.82 -3.63 -2.77
CA LEU A 194 2.21 -3.20 -2.90
C LEU A 194 2.47 -1.89 -2.13
N ALA A 195 1.54 -0.92 -2.19
CA ALA A 195 1.66 0.34 -1.47
C ALA A 195 1.69 0.19 0.06
N ASN A 196 1.06 -0.87 0.60
CA ASN A 196 1.21 -1.23 2.02
C ASN A 196 2.54 -1.94 2.28
N LEU A 197 2.91 -2.88 1.42
CA LEU A 197 4.08 -3.74 1.60
C LEU A 197 5.40 -2.97 1.56
N VAL A 198 5.51 -1.91 0.76
CA VAL A 198 6.73 -1.10 0.66
C VAL A 198 7.14 -0.42 1.97
N MET A 199 6.26 -0.40 2.98
CA MET A 199 6.64 -0.02 4.34
C MET A 199 7.67 -0.99 4.96
N SER A 200 7.65 -2.28 4.57
CA SER A 200 8.66 -3.26 4.95
C SER A 200 9.91 -3.17 4.07
N ARG A 201 11.08 -3.26 4.70
CA ARG A 201 12.39 -3.29 4.03
C ARG A 201 12.51 -4.47 3.07
N ASP A 202 11.96 -5.63 3.42
CA ASP A 202 12.04 -6.84 2.60
C ASP A 202 11.32 -6.65 1.26
N CYS A 203 10.15 -6.00 1.28
CA CYS A 203 9.43 -5.62 0.05
C CYS A 203 10.30 -4.74 -0.85
N ARG A 204 10.87 -3.67 -0.29
CA ARG A 204 11.70 -2.71 -1.06
C ARG A 204 12.92 -3.39 -1.67
N CYS A 205 13.58 -4.27 -0.92
CA CYS A 205 14.67 -5.09 -1.43
C CYS A 205 14.23 -6.02 -2.58
N LEU A 206 13.06 -6.65 -2.49
CA LEU A 206 12.53 -7.50 -3.56
C LEU A 206 12.17 -6.71 -4.82
N LEU A 207 11.51 -5.55 -4.67
CA LEU A 207 11.18 -4.67 -5.80
C LEU A 207 12.45 -4.19 -6.53
N GLN A 208 13.48 -3.81 -5.77
CA GLN A 208 14.76 -3.40 -6.32
C GLN A 208 15.45 -4.57 -7.06
N LYS A 209 15.53 -5.76 -6.46
CA LYS A 209 16.17 -6.94 -7.08
C LYS A 209 15.51 -7.36 -8.40
N ASN A 210 14.21 -7.15 -8.52
CA ASN A 210 13.45 -7.50 -9.72
C ASN A 210 13.32 -6.36 -10.73
N ASN A 211 13.99 -5.21 -10.51
CA ASN A 211 13.85 -4.00 -11.34
C ASN A 211 12.40 -3.57 -11.57
N PHE A 212 11.51 -3.84 -10.61
CA PHE A 212 10.06 -3.67 -10.78
C PHE A 212 9.69 -2.22 -11.17
N LEU A 213 10.37 -1.24 -10.57
CA LEU A 213 10.09 0.17 -10.79
C LEU A 213 10.42 0.67 -12.20
N GLN A 214 11.23 -0.05 -12.99
CA GLN A 214 11.53 0.35 -14.38
C GLN A 214 10.26 0.41 -15.24
N ALA A 215 9.27 -0.44 -14.96
CA ALA A 215 8.01 -0.46 -15.69
C ALA A 215 7.23 0.87 -15.57
N PHE A 216 7.46 1.68 -14.53
CA PHE A 216 6.84 2.99 -14.38
C PHE A 216 7.13 3.92 -15.57
N LEU A 217 8.37 3.91 -16.07
CA LEU A 217 8.80 4.79 -17.16
C LEU A 217 8.11 4.46 -18.49
N SER A 218 7.56 3.25 -18.61
CA SER A 218 6.83 2.79 -19.80
C SER A 218 5.32 3.04 -19.73
N VAL A 219 4.81 3.56 -18.60
CA VAL A 219 3.36 3.78 -18.43
C VAL A 219 2.93 4.95 -19.33
N PRO A 220 1.91 4.77 -20.18
CA PRO A 220 1.40 5.85 -21.03
C PRO A 220 0.92 7.03 -20.19
N VAL A 221 1.44 8.22 -20.47
CA VAL A 221 0.96 9.47 -19.88
C VAL A 221 -0.16 10.01 -20.79
N PRO A 222 -1.40 10.18 -20.27
CA PRO A 222 -2.45 10.82 -21.04
C PRO A 222 -2.01 12.23 -21.43
N LYS A 223 -1.88 12.50 -22.73
CA LYS A 223 -1.61 13.86 -23.21
C LYS A 223 -2.77 14.75 -22.79
N ALA A 224 -2.47 15.90 -22.19
CA ALA A 224 -3.45 16.92 -21.85
C ALA A 224 -4.07 17.51 -23.13
N ALA A 225 -5.01 16.80 -23.74
CA ALA A 225 -5.87 17.33 -24.78
C ALA A 225 -7.12 17.89 -24.10
N GLY A 226 -7.41 19.17 -24.37
CA GLY A 226 -8.52 19.94 -23.78
C GLY A 226 -9.91 19.40 -24.13
N VAL A 227 -10.28 18.25 -23.55
CA VAL A 227 -11.62 17.68 -23.64
C VAL A 227 -12.20 17.65 -22.24
N LYS A 228 -13.38 18.25 -22.11
CA LYS A 228 -14.21 18.28 -20.91
C LYS A 228 -14.13 16.95 -20.17
N ALA A 229 -13.74 17.00 -18.90
CA ALA A 229 -13.79 15.89 -17.97
C ALA A 229 -15.25 15.49 -17.71
N THR A 230 -15.87 14.84 -18.69
CA THR A 230 -17.16 14.16 -18.58
C THR A 230 -16.93 12.69 -18.88
N SER A 231 -16.26 12.01 -17.95
CA SER A 231 -16.70 10.69 -17.53
C SER A 231 -16.10 10.42 -16.16
N VAL A 232 -16.98 10.31 -15.19
CA VAL A 232 -16.72 9.69 -13.90
C VAL A 232 -16.47 8.21 -14.19
N SER A 233 -15.27 7.84 -14.64
CA SER A 233 -14.77 6.50 -14.36
C SER A 233 -14.05 6.62 -13.02
N SER A 234 -14.74 6.18 -11.97
CA SER A 234 -14.24 5.99 -10.61
C SER A 234 -13.09 4.97 -10.51
N GLY A 235 -12.48 4.61 -11.65
CA GLY A 235 -11.34 3.71 -11.75
C GLY A 235 -10.02 4.47 -11.65
N TRP A 236 -9.17 4.03 -10.73
CA TRP A 236 -7.81 4.54 -10.61
C TRP A 236 -7.05 4.20 -11.90
N SER A 237 -6.62 5.20 -12.67
CA SER A 237 -5.77 4.95 -13.85
C SER A 237 -4.46 4.25 -13.44
N LEU A 238 -3.88 3.41 -14.30
CA LEU A 238 -2.59 2.73 -14.07
C LEU A 238 -1.51 3.71 -13.59
N LEU A 239 -1.42 4.86 -14.24
CA LEU A 239 -0.51 5.93 -13.85
C LEU A 239 -0.75 6.39 -12.41
N GLY A 240 -2.01 6.57 -12.02
CA GLY A 240 -2.38 6.92 -10.65
C GLY A 240 -1.98 5.85 -9.63
N LEU A 241 -2.02 4.56 -10.00
CA LEU A 241 -1.61 3.46 -9.12
C LEU A 241 -0.10 3.47 -8.90
N TRP A 242 0.66 3.64 -9.98
CA TRP A 242 2.11 3.81 -9.92
C TRP A 242 2.53 5.01 -9.08
N LEU A 243 1.92 6.17 -9.29
CA LEU A 243 2.24 7.37 -8.51
C LEU A 243 1.95 7.17 -7.03
N ARG A 244 0.88 6.46 -6.66
CA ARG A 244 0.60 6.11 -5.26
C ARG A 244 1.68 5.20 -4.68
N LEU A 245 2.12 4.18 -5.43
CA LEU A 245 3.21 3.29 -5.01
C LEU A 245 4.54 4.06 -4.82
N LEU A 246 4.89 4.97 -5.74
CA LEU A 246 6.09 5.80 -5.64
C LEU A 246 6.02 6.75 -4.45
N ALA A 247 4.86 7.36 -4.20
CA ALA A 247 4.64 8.18 -3.01
C ALA A 247 4.86 7.36 -1.74
N SER A 248 4.30 6.14 -1.64
CA SER A 248 4.56 5.24 -0.52
C SER A 248 6.05 4.89 -0.36
N LEU A 249 6.75 4.57 -1.45
CA LEU A 249 8.19 4.28 -1.41
C LEU A 249 9.02 5.46 -0.90
N SER A 250 8.64 6.68 -1.30
CA SER A 250 9.39 7.91 -1.00
C SER A 250 9.40 8.29 0.49
N PHE A 251 8.60 7.65 1.35
CA PHE A 251 8.69 7.84 2.80
C PHE A 251 9.95 7.23 3.44
N THR A 252 10.68 6.39 2.71
CA THR A 252 11.88 5.70 3.22
C THR A 252 13.10 6.09 2.41
N GLU A 253 14.25 6.29 3.05
CA GLU A 253 15.46 6.75 2.39
C GLU A 253 15.90 5.79 1.27
N ASP A 254 15.91 4.47 1.53
CA ASP A 254 16.25 3.47 0.52
C ASP A 254 15.23 3.39 -0.63
N GLY A 255 13.95 3.67 -0.34
CA GLY A 255 12.92 3.84 -1.35
C GLY A 255 13.17 5.07 -2.23
N GLN A 256 13.53 6.21 -1.64
CA GLN A 256 13.90 7.43 -2.36
C GLN A 256 15.11 7.21 -3.29
N GLN A 257 16.15 6.54 -2.81
CA GLN A 257 17.32 6.16 -3.64
C GLN A 257 16.92 5.22 -4.79
N SER A 258 15.94 4.35 -4.58
CA SER A 258 15.44 3.46 -5.63
C SER A 258 14.69 4.21 -6.73
N ILE A 259 13.96 5.26 -6.37
CA ILE A 259 13.27 6.14 -7.33
C ILE A 259 14.30 6.95 -8.15
N LEU A 260 15.30 7.55 -7.51
CA LEU A 260 16.30 8.37 -8.20
C LEU A 260 17.24 7.59 -9.14
N ARG A 261 17.41 6.28 -8.90
CA ARG A 261 18.16 5.41 -9.80
C ARG A 261 17.45 5.17 -11.14
N LEU A 262 16.16 5.49 -11.24
CA LEU A 262 15.42 5.42 -12.49
C LEU A 262 15.76 6.66 -13.35
N THR A 263 16.58 6.48 -14.37
CA THR A 263 16.91 7.55 -15.32
C THR A 263 15.63 8.11 -15.95
N GLY A 264 15.41 9.42 -15.84
CA GLY A 264 14.21 10.09 -16.35
C GLY A 264 13.05 10.19 -15.36
N ALA A 265 13.14 9.59 -14.16
CA ALA A 265 12.04 9.62 -13.21
C ALA A 265 11.78 11.01 -12.61
N LEU A 266 12.82 11.82 -12.37
CA LEU A 266 12.65 13.19 -11.88
C LEU A 266 11.92 14.07 -12.90
N GLU A 267 12.29 13.97 -14.17
CA GLU A 267 11.66 14.69 -15.27
C GLU A 267 10.19 14.29 -15.43
N LEU A 268 9.91 12.99 -15.40
CA LEU A 268 8.55 12.49 -15.51
C LEU A 268 7.69 12.89 -14.31
N LEU A 269 8.22 12.81 -13.09
CA LEU A 269 7.53 13.27 -11.89
C LEU A 269 7.26 14.78 -11.94
N ALA A 270 8.22 15.58 -12.43
CA ALA A 270 8.06 17.01 -12.61
C ALA A 270 6.96 17.33 -13.64
N ASP A 271 6.95 16.64 -14.79
CA ASP A 271 5.92 16.83 -15.81
C ASP A 271 4.50 16.48 -15.30
N LEU A 272 4.39 15.54 -14.35
CA LEU A 272 3.11 15.09 -13.78
C LEU A 272 2.64 15.88 -12.56
N ALA A 273 3.56 16.42 -11.76
CA ALA A 273 3.28 17.08 -10.48
C ALA A 273 2.23 18.21 -10.53
N PRO A 274 2.14 19.06 -11.58
CA PRO A 274 1.10 20.08 -11.69
C PRO A 274 -0.34 19.53 -11.70
N HIS A 275 -0.52 18.28 -12.12
CA HIS A 275 -1.85 17.67 -12.30
C HIS A 275 -2.07 16.45 -11.40
N ARG A 276 -1.03 15.95 -10.73
CA ARG A 276 -1.07 14.70 -9.96
C ARG A 276 -0.43 14.91 -8.59
N ARG A 277 -1.27 15.00 -7.55
CA ARG A 277 -0.84 15.17 -6.14
C ARG A 277 0.23 14.18 -5.70
N HIS A 278 0.09 12.89 -6.02
CA HIS A 278 1.06 11.86 -5.64
C HIS A 278 2.43 12.06 -6.30
N ALA A 279 2.51 12.62 -7.51
CA ALA A 279 3.79 12.95 -8.15
C ALA A 279 4.49 14.10 -7.42
N LEU A 280 3.74 15.16 -7.07
CA LEU A 280 4.25 16.28 -6.29
C LEU A 280 4.70 15.85 -4.88
N LEU A 281 3.91 15.02 -4.20
CA LEU A 281 4.29 14.45 -2.90
C LEU A 281 5.56 13.60 -2.99
N THR A 282 5.71 12.81 -4.06
CA THR A 282 6.94 12.04 -4.30
C THR A 282 8.14 12.98 -4.45
N LEU A 283 8.04 14.03 -5.28
CA LEU A 283 9.10 15.03 -5.44
C LEU A 283 9.43 15.75 -4.13
N GLN A 284 8.39 16.16 -3.38
CA GLN A 284 8.54 16.79 -2.07
C GLN A 284 9.35 15.89 -1.15
N ASN A 285 8.98 14.60 -1.02
CA ASN A 285 9.67 13.66 -0.15
C ASN A 285 11.14 13.45 -0.55
N LEU A 286 11.45 13.41 -1.86
CA LEU A 286 12.82 13.30 -2.35
C LEU A 286 13.72 14.47 -1.90
N CYS A 287 13.14 15.67 -1.67
CA CYS A 287 13.89 16.85 -1.23
C CYS A 287 14.38 16.75 0.22
N PHE A 288 13.76 15.92 1.05
CA PHE A 288 14.08 15.79 2.48
C PHE A 288 15.32 14.93 2.74
N CYS A 289 15.72 14.06 1.81
CA CYS A 289 16.94 13.26 1.97
C CYS A 289 18.19 14.06 1.54
N PRO A 290 19.21 14.21 2.41
CA PRO A 290 20.45 14.92 2.09
C PRO A 290 21.16 14.41 0.83
N ALA A 291 21.21 13.09 0.63
CA ALA A 291 21.87 12.47 -0.52
C ALA A 291 21.19 12.80 -1.86
N ASN A 292 19.91 13.21 -1.83
CA ASN A 292 19.11 13.44 -3.03
C ASN A 292 19.16 14.90 -3.48
N LYS A 293 19.48 15.83 -2.59
CA LYS A 293 19.33 17.26 -2.83
C LYS A 293 20.06 17.70 -4.09
N SER A 294 21.32 17.28 -4.27
CA SER A 294 22.12 17.64 -5.45
C SER A 294 21.47 17.21 -6.77
N HIS A 295 20.83 16.03 -6.79
CA HIS A 295 20.14 15.52 -7.98
C HIS A 295 18.89 16.33 -8.30
N VAL A 296 18.11 16.71 -7.28
CA VAL A 296 16.91 17.53 -7.46
C VAL A 296 17.27 18.95 -7.89
N ILE A 297 18.28 19.57 -7.25
CA ILE A 297 18.74 20.93 -7.56
C ILE A 297 19.29 21.02 -8.99
N ALA A 298 20.04 20.01 -9.43
CA ALA A 298 20.58 19.95 -10.79
C ALA A 298 19.51 19.70 -11.85
N ASN A 299 18.28 19.35 -11.45
CA ASN A 299 17.18 19.09 -12.37
C ASN A 299 16.31 20.35 -12.56
N ASP A 300 16.54 21.07 -13.66
CA ASP A 300 15.83 22.31 -13.97
C ASP A 300 14.30 22.16 -14.00
N LYS A 301 13.79 21.02 -14.48
CA LYS A 301 12.35 20.77 -14.54
C LYS A 301 11.75 20.61 -13.14
N ALA A 302 12.38 19.79 -12.30
CA ALA A 302 11.93 19.60 -10.92
C ALA A 302 11.96 20.92 -10.15
N MET A 303 13.05 21.69 -10.26
CA MET A 303 13.17 23.00 -9.61
C MET A 303 12.12 24.00 -10.09
N LYS A 304 11.88 24.10 -11.40
CA LYS A 304 10.82 24.98 -11.95
C LYS A 304 9.44 24.63 -11.42
N VAL A 305 9.11 23.34 -11.34
CA VAL A 305 7.80 22.89 -10.83
C VAL A 305 7.64 23.20 -9.35
N LEU A 306 8.66 22.93 -8.53
CA LEU A 306 8.63 23.26 -7.09
C LEU A 306 8.45 24.76 -6.85
N LEU A 307 9.15 25.61 -7.62
CA LEU A 307 8.99 27.06 -7.54
C LEU A 307 7.58 27.50 -7.98
N SER A 308 7.05 26.95 -9.07
CA SER A 308 5.69 27.26 -9.54
C SER A 308 4.60 26.86 -8.53
N CYS A 309 4.86 25.89 -7.65
CA CYS A 309 3.92 25.50 -6.60
C CYS A 309 3.66 26.64 -5.61
N LEU A 310 4.64 27.53 -5.38
CA LEU A 310 4.51 28.67 -4.47
C LEU A 310 3.48 29.70 -4.96
N GLU A 311 3.28 29.77 -6.27
CA GLU A 311 2.34 30.67 -6.94
C GLU A 311 0.94 30.04 -7.09
N SER A 312 0.77 28.79 -6.64
CA SER A 312 -0.51 28.09 -6.76
C SER A 312 -1.60 28.73 -5.91
N LYS A 313 -2.83 28.74 -6.43
CA LYS A 313 -4.01 29.14 -5.65
C LYS A 313 -4.42 28.08 -4.62
N VAL A 314 -3.92 26.85 -4.75
CA VAL A 314 -4.25 25.74 -3.85
C VAL A 314 -3.28 25.73 -2.68
N MET A 315 -3.80 25.90 -1.47
CA MET A 315 -3.00 25.93 -0.25
C MET A 315 -2.12 24.70 -0.10
N GLU A 316 -2.69 23.50 -0.30
CA GLU A 316 -1.95 22.24 -0.18
C GLU A 316 -0.74 22.20 -1.14
N THR A 317 -0.92 22.60 -2.40
CA THR A 317 0.16 22.68 -3.39
C THR A 317 1.26 23.65 -2.97
N ARG A 318 0.89 24.83 -2.44
CA ARG A 318 1.83 25.80 -1.90
C ARG A 318 2.62 25.22 -0.73
N CYS A 319 1.96 24.55 0.22
CA CYS A 319 2.62 23.92 1.36
C CYS A 319 3.62 22.84 0.93
N MET A 320 3.24 21.97 -0.02
CA MET A 320 4.13 20.95 -0.55
C MET A 320 5.35 21.57 -1.25
N GLY A 321 5.15 22.60 -2.08
CA GLY A 321 6.24 23.31 -2.75
C GLY A 321 7.18 24.03 -1.77
N ALA A 322 6.62 24.78 -0.82
CA ALA A 322 7.39 25.53 0.18
C ALA A 322 8.24 24.61 1.06
N SER A 323 7.64 23.53 1.58
CA SER A 323 8.37 22.56 2.40
C SER A 323 9.43 21.78 1.61
N ALA A 324 9.20 21.47 0.34
CA ALA A 324 10.20 20.87 -0.54
C ALA A 324 11.41 21.81 -0.73
N ILE A 325 11.18 23.09 -1.05
CA ILE A 325 12.27 24.04 -1.26
C ILE A 325 13.01 24.33 0.05
N TRP A 326 12.28 24.44 1.17
CA TRP A 326 12.88 24.54 2.49
C TRP A 326 13.82 23.37 2.79
N ALA A 327 13.36 22.14 2.51
CA ALA A 327 14.16 20.95 2.68
C ALA A 327 15.44 21.00 1.81
N LEU A 328 15.35 21.49 0.56
CA LEU A 328 16.53 21.66 -0.30
C LEU A 328 17.52 22.70 0.24
N LEU A 329 17.04 23.80 0.83
CA LEU A 329 17.85 24.87 1.39
C LEU A 329 18.57 24.48 2.69
N HIS A 330 17.93 23.66 3.52
CA HIS A 330 18.46 23.26 4.82
C HIS A 330 19.80 22.51 4.68
N ASN A 331 20.85 22.99 5.35
CA ASN A 331 22.20 22.43 5.37
C ASN A 331 22.86 22.25 3.98
N ASN A 332 22.55 23.11 2.99
CA ASN A 332 23.14 23.01 1.66
C ASN A 332 23.73 24.34 1.17
N GLN A 333 25.04 24.52 1.34
CA GLN A 333 25.78 25.73 0.93
C GLN A 333 25.64 26.04 -0.58
N ARG A 334 25.48 25.03 -1.44
CA ARG A 334 25.32 25.22 -2.90
C ARG A 334 23.96 25.79 -3.30
N VAL A 335 22.90 25.56 -2.52
CA VAL A 335 21.59 26.16 -2.80
C VAL A 335 21.57 27.62 -2.39
N GLN A 336 22.28 27.95 -1.30
CA GLN A 336 22.36 29.32 -0.80
C GLN A 336 22.99 30.29 -1.81
N THR A 337 23.86 29.83 -2.71
CA THR A 337 24.49 30.62 -3.78
C THR A 337 23.63 30.76 -5.04
N HIS A 338 22.73 29.81 -5.32
CA HIS A 338 21.86 29.82 -6.52
C HIS A 338 20.45 30.36 -6.27
N THR A 339 20.07 30.58 -5.01
CA THR A 339 18.78 31.18 -4.64
C THR A 339 18.95 32.66 -4.33
N HIS A 340 18.25 33.50 -5.08
CA HIS A 340 18.22 34.95 -4.86
C HIS A 340 17.71 35.25 -3.43
N PRO A 341 18.27 36.25 -2.72
CA PRO A 341 17.85 36.60 -1.35
C PRO A 341 16.32 36.77 -1.21
N SER A 342 15.69 37.38 -2.22
CA SER A 342 14.24 37.59 -2.31
C SER A 342 13.43 36.29 -2.32
N THR A 343 13.96 35.22 -2.92
CA THR A 343 13.32 33.89 -2.94
C THR A 343 13.39 33.23 -1.58
N LYS A 344 14.51 33.38 -0.86
CA LYS A 344 14.63 32.90 0.54
C LYS A 344 13.62 33.61 1.44
N THR A 345 13.54 34.94 1.36
CA THR A 345 12.55 35.72 2.12
C THR A 345 11.12 35.36 1.74
N PHE A 346 10.82 35.13 0.46
CA PHE A 346 9.48 34.71 0.01
C PHE A 346 9.09 33.31 0.52
N ILE A 347 10.02 32.35 0.52
CA ILE A 347 9.81 31.01 1.08
C ILE A 347 9.55 31.10 2.58
N LEU A 348 10.31 31.94 3.29
CA LEU A 348 10.16 32.16 4.73
C LEU A 348 8.83 32.84 5.07
N VAL A 349 8.44 33.87 4.31
CA VAL A 349 7.14 34.55 4.47
C VAL A 349 5.98 33.60 4.15
N LEU A 350 6.12 32.73 3.14
CA LEU A 350 5.13 31.71 2.83
C LEU A 350 5.04 30.64 3.92
N LEU A 351 6.16 30.15 4.43
CA LEU A 351 6.18 29.21 5.56
C LEU A 351 5.53 29.86 6.79
N TRP A 352 5.90 31.11 7.10
CA TRP A 352 5.32 31.87 8.20
C TRP A 352 3.80 32.06 8.02
N LEU A 353 3.32 32.51 6.86
CA LEU A 353 1.88 32.64 6.56
C LEU A 353 1.12 31.30 6.55
N VAL A 354 1.79 30.21 6.18
CA VAL A 354 1.22 28.86 6.20
C VAL A 354 1.06 28.34 7.62
N PHE A 355 2.04 28.63 8.49
CA PHE A 355 2.05 28.15 9.88
C PHE A 355 1.30 29.08 10.86
N ASP A 356 1.17 30.36 10.56
CA ASP A 356 0.38 31.34 11.34
C ASP A 356 -1.14 31.07 11.26
N ASN A 357 -1.59 30.40 10.18
CA ASN A 357 -3.00 30.01 9.99
C ASN A 357 -3.40 28.67 10.65
N GLN A 358 -2.52 28.04 11.45
CA GLN A 358 -2.83 26.81 12.19
C GLN A 358 -2.80 27.11 13.70
N GLU A 359 -3.98 27.20 14.32
CA GLU A 359 -4.19 27.58 15.73
C GLU A 359 -3.50 26.68 16.77
N HIS A 360 -2.81 25.60 16.40
CA HIS A 360 -2.14 24.68 17.33
C HIS A 360 -0.71 24.39 16.84
N MET A 361 0.16 25.37 17.01
CA MET A 361 1.59 25.21 16.73
C MET A 361 2.23 24.24 17.72
N ASN A 362 2.73 23.12 17.20
CA ASN A 362 3.55 22.14 17.93
C ASN A 362 4.89 22.80 18.31
N THR A 363 5.37 22.62 19.55
CA THR A 363 6.58 23.26 20.10
C THR A 363 7.83 23.03 19.24
N TYR A 364 7.92 21.87 18.59
CA TYR A 364 8.98 21.53 17.63
C TYR A 364 9.04 22.48 16.41
N LEU A 365 7.89 22.96 15.94
CA LEU A 365 7.80 23.88 14.80
C LEU A 365 8.26 25.29 15.17
N LEU A 366 8.03 25.71 16.41
CA LEU A 366 8.48 26.99 16.95
C LEU A 366 10.00 27.01 17.07
N GLU A 367 10.61 25.93 17.57
CA GLU A 367 12.07 25.77 17.62
C GLU A 367 12.69 25.78 16.21
N CYS A 368 12.01 25.21 15.21
CA CYS A 368 12.47 25.29 13.82
C CYS A 368 12.46 26.74 13.31
N LEU A 369 11.42 27.53 13.64
CA LEU A 369 11.33 28.95 13.27
C LEU A 369 12.38 29.83 13.97
N GLU A 370 12.69 29.55 15.24
CA GLU A 370 13.75 30.25 15.99
C GLU A 370 15.14 29.94 15.44
N ASN A 371 15.43 28.67 15.15
CA ASN A 371 16.69 28.27 14.50
C ASN A 371 16.87 28.93 13.12
N ILE A 372 15.77 29.12 12.39
CA ILE A 372 15.74 29.83 11.11
C ILE A 372 16.03 31.32 11.30
N SER A 373 15.45 31.98 12.31
CA SER A 373 15.74 33.38 12.66
C SER A 373 17.22 33.58 12.98
N GLN A 374 17.84 32.64 13.69
CA GLN A 374 19.26 32.68 14.02
C GLN A 374 20.15 32.51 12.79
N LEU A 375 19.81 31.59 11.88
CA LEU A 375 20.54 31.37 10.62
C LEU A 375 20.48 32.55 9.63
N LEU A 376 19.56 33.50 9.83
CA LEU A 376 19.34 34.68 8.98
C LEU A 376 20.02 35.94 9.52
N ASN A 377 20.41 35.95 10.80
CA ASN A 377 21.13 37.05 11.44
C ASN A 377 22.66 36.89 11.37
N THR A 378 23.14 35.90 10.62
CA THR A 378 24.54 35.67 10.22
C THR A 378 24.64 35.67 8.71
#